data_AF-A0A954TZG1-F1
#
_entry.id   AF-A0A954TZG1-F1
#
_cell.length_a   1.000
_cell.length_b   1.000
_cell.length_c   1.000
_cell.angle_alpha   90.00
_cell.angle_beta   90.00
_cell.angle_gamma   90.00
#
_symmetry.space_group_name_H-M   'P 1'
#
loop_
_entity.id
_entity.type
_entity.pdbx_description
1 polymer ?
#
loop_
_entity_poly.entity_id
_entity_poly.type
_entity_poly.pdbx_seq_one_letter_code
_entity_poly.pdbx_strand_id
1 'polypeptide(L)'
;MVNNLTVMITAVVLSIGIMVTFASKIGEFVHRHPTLKMLALSFLILIGVMLVAEGAGTHVNKGYIYFAMVFALLVEALNMRMRRRMPKLDPIHLVESKQV
;
A
#
# COMPACT_ATOMS: atom_id res chain seq x y z
N MET A 1 -24.26 -24.31 -1.69
CA MET A 1 -22.96 -24.36 -2.38
C MET A 1 -23.14 -23.78 -3.77
N VAL A 2 -22.16 -23.03 -4.29
CA VAL A 2 -22.30 -22.32 -5.58
C VAL A 2 -22.27 -23.36 -6.71
N ASN A 3 -23.39 -23.57 -7.40
CA ASN A 3 -23.52 -24.62 -8.44
C ASN A 3 -22.90 -24.23 -9.80
N ASN A 4 -22.14 -23.13 -9.88
CA ASN A 4 -21.68 -22.56 -11.14
C ASN A 4 -20.16 -22.40 -11.13
N LEU A 5 -19.43 -23.52 -11.15
CA LEU A 5 -17.97 -23.54 -11.29
C LEU A 5 -17.51 -22.69 -12.49
N THR A 6 -18.26 -22.75 -13.59
CA THR A 6 -18.03 -21.94 -14.79
C THR A 6 -18.04 -20.44 -14.50
N VAL A 7 -18.98 -19.96 -13.68
CA VAL A 7 -19.09 -18.53 -13.32
C VAL A 7 -17.94 -18.09 -12.42
N MET A 8 -17.51 -18.95 -11.50
CA MET A 8 -16.36 -18.66 -10.64
C MET A 8 -15.07 -18.54 -11.46
N ILE A 9 -14.85 -19.49 -12.38
CA ILE A 9 -13.66 -19.48 -13.25
C ILE A 9 -13.67 -18.23 -14.15
N THR A 10 -14.79 -17.93 -14.81
CA THR A 10 -14.85 -16.74 -15.69
C THR A 10 -14.64 -15.44 -14.92
N ALA A 11 -15.21 -15.32 -13.73
CA ALA A 11 -15.02 -14.14 -12.87
C ALA A 11 -13.54 -13.95 -12.45
N VAL A 12 -12.85 -15.03 -12.04
CA VAL A 12 -11.44 -14.95 -11.63
C VAL A 12 -10.54 -14.59 -12.82
N VAL A 13 -10.75 -15.24 -13.97
CA VAL A 13 -9.96 -14.96 -15.19
C VAL A 13 -10.17 -13.50 -15.65
N LEU A 14 -11.41 -13.03 -15.69
CA LEU A 14 -11.71 -11.63 -16.01
C LEU A 14 -11.05 -10.66 -15.01
N SER A 15 -11.11 -10.98 -13.72
CA SER A 15 -10.51 -10.16 -12.67
C SER A 15 -9.00 -10.07 -12.82
N ILE A 16 -8.31 -11.19 -13.05
CA ILE A 16 -6.86 -11.22 -13.28
C ILE A 16 -6.51 -10.44 -14.55
N GLY A 17 -7.30 -10.58 -15.62
CA GLY A 17 -7.12 -9.80 -16.84
C GLY A 17 -7.13 -8.30 -16.56
N ILE A 18 -8.11 -7.81 -15.80
CA ILE A 18 -8.17 -6.41 -15.36
C ILE A 18 -6.92 -6.06 -14.51
N MET A 19 -6.54 -6.89 -13.54
CA MET A 19 -5.37 -6.62 -12.69
C MET A 19 -4.09 -6.44 -13.51
N VAL A 20 -3.83 -7.33 -14.49
CA VAL A 20 -2.65 -7.24 -15.36
C VAL A 20 -2.67 -5.97 -16.19
N THR A 21 -3.82 -5.60 -16.77
CA THR A 21 -3.93 -4.35 -17.56
C THR A 21 -3.66 -3.08 -16.74
N PHE A 22 -4.00 -3.09 -15.45
CA PHE A 22 -3.77 -1.95 -14.56
C PHE A 22 -2.41 -2.01 -13.83
N ALA A 23 -1.71 -3.15 -13.84
CA ALA A 23 -0.48 -3.37 -13.09
C ALA A 23 0.59 -2.32 -13.38
N SER A 24 0.79 -1.94 -14.66
CA SER A 24 1.76 -0.89 -15.03
C SER A 24 1.41 0.46 -14.41
N LYS A 25 0.14 0.89 -14.46
CA LYS A 25 -0.29 2.18 -13.88
C LYS A 25 -0.17 2.18 -12.36
N ILE A 26 -0.56 1.08 -11.72
CA ILE A 26 -0.43 0.92 -10.27
C ILE A 26 1.07 0.94 -9.89
N GLY A 27 1.92 0.26 -10.67
CA GLY A 27 3.36 0.22 -10.48
C GLY A 27 4.01 1.60 -10.55
N GLU A 28 3.67 2.41 -11.56
CA GLU A 28 4.15 3.79 -11.69
C GLU A 28 3.70 4.67 -10.51
N PHE A 29 2.45 4.53 -10.07
CA PHE A 29 1.92 5.26 -8.92
C PHE A 29 2.68 4.93 -7.64
N VAL A 30 2.94 3.64 -7.41
CA VAL A 30 3.71 3.16 -6.25
C VAL A 30 5.18 3.59 -6.34
N HIS A 31 5.76 3.64 -7.54
CA HIS A 31 7.13 4.14 -7.74
C HIS A 31 7.26 5.64 -7.43
N ARG A 32 6.26 6.45 -7.80
CA ARG A 32 6.23 7.89 -7.51
C ARG A 32 6.02 8.20 -6.02
N HIS A 33 5.48 7.26 -5.25
CA HIS A 33 5.17 7.42 -3.82
C HIS A 33 5.88 6.35 -2.97
N PRO A 34 7.15 6.59 -2.55
CA PRO A 34 7.97 5.59 -1.85
C PRO A 34 7.34 5.01 -0.57
N THR A 35 6.59 5.83 0.16
CA THR A 35 5.87 5.43 1.37
C THR A 35 4.71 4.48 1.07
N LEU A 36 3.98 4.68 -0.02
CA LEU A 36 2.97 3.73 -0.51
C LEU A 36 3.58 2.41 -0.96
N LYS A 37 4.77 2.42 -1.56
CA LYS A 37 5.53 1.19 -1.88
C LYS A 37 5.83 0.36 -0.65
N MET A 38 6.33 1.02 0.40
CA MET A 38 6.61 0.37 1.68
C MET A 38 5.32 -0.19 2.30
N LEU A 39 4.23 0.59 2.29
CA LEU A 39 2.93 0.16 2.80
C LEU A 39 2.41 -1.10 2.07
N ALA A 40 2.53 -1.16 0.74
CA ALA A 40 2.11 -2.31 -0.06
C ALA A 40 2.94 -3.57 0.27
N LEU A 41 4.27 -3.44 0.39
CA LEU A 41 5.16 -4.54 0.79
C LEU A 41 4.81 -5.04 2.20
N SER A 42 4.54 -4.14 3.14
CA SER A 42 4.14 -4.51 4.50
C SER A 42 2.79 -5.23 4.53
N PHE A 43 1.80 -4.81 3.74
CA PHE A 43 0.54 -5.54 3.64
C PHE A 43 0.71 -6.90 2.99
N LEU A 44 1.57 -7.04 1.97
CA LEU A 44 1.86 -8.34 1.38
C LEU A 44 2.42 -9.31 2.43
N ILE A 45 3.35 -8.86 3.27
CA ILE A 45 3.91 -9.66 4.37
C ILE A 45 2.83 -9.97 5.41
N LEU A 46 2.05 -8.97 5.84
CA LEU A 46 0.96 -9.17 6.82
C LEU A 46 -0.05 -10.21 6.35
N ILE A 47 -0.50 -10.11 5.09
CA ILE A 47 -1.42 -11.07 4.48
C ILE A 47 -0.76 -12.44 4.37
N GLY A 48 0.52 -12.51 3.97
CA GLY A 48 1.26 -13.78 3.94
C GLY A 48 1.31 -14.47 5.30
N VAL A 49 1.66 -13.74 6.36
CA VAL A 49 1.68 -14.26 7.74
C VAL A 49 0.28 -14.65 8.21
N MET A 50 -0.73 -13.82 7.91
CA MET A 50 -2.12 -14.10 8.25
C MET A 50 -2.58 -15.42 7.59
N LEU A 51 -2.28 -15.64 6.31
CA LEU A 51 -2.67 -16.86 5.60
C LEU A 51 -1.98 -18.10 6.19
N VAL A 52 -0.71 -17.99 6.60
CA VAL A 52 -0.01 -19.07 7.31
C VAL A 52 -0.68 -19.36 8.65
N ALA A 53 -1.04 -18.31 9.39
CA ALA A 53 -1.71 -18.44 10.68
C ALA A 53 -3.12 -19.05 10.54
N GLU A 54 -3.92 -18.62 9.56
CA GLU A 54 -5.23 -19.21 9.23
C GLU A 54 -5.07 -20.67 8.77
N GLY A 55 -4.08 -20.95 7.93
CA GLY A 55 -3.77 -22.31 7.48
C GLY A 55 -3.32 -23.24 8.62
N ALA A 56 -2.69 -22.70 9.66
CA ALA A 56 -2.32 -23.42 10.88
C ALA A 56 -3.49 -23.59 11.89
N GLY A 57 -4.70 -23.14 11.54
CA GLY A 57 -5.91 -23.30 12.36
C GLY A 57 -6.22 -22.12 13.29
N THR A 58 -5.40 -21.07 13.30
CA THR A 58 -5.67 -19.86 14.08
C THR A 58 -6.59 -18.92 13.31
N HIS A 59 -7.78 -18.67 13.85
CA HIS A 59 -8.77 -17.84 13.18
C HIS A 59 -8.50 -16.37 13.49
N VAL A 60 -7.92 -15.65 12.54
CA VAL A 60 -7.69 -14.22 12.66
C VAL A 60 -8.96 -13.48 12.23
N ASN A 61 -9.46 -12.57 13.08
CA ASN A 61 -10.59 -11.73 12.68
C ASN A 61 -10.16 -10.77 11.55
N LYS A 62 -10.67 -11.03 10.35
CA LYS A 62 -10.40 -10.29 9.12
C LYS A 62 -10.69 -8.79 9.25
N GLY A 63 -11.61 -8.41 10.13
CA GLY A 63 -11.93 -7.02 10.43
C GLY A 63 -10.74 -6.22 10.93
N TYR A 64 -9.82 -6.82 11.71
CA TYR A 64 -8.62 -6.12 12.18
C TYR A 64 -7.69 -5.75 11.02
N ILE A 65 -7.52 -6.66 10.07
CA ILE A 65 -6.64 -6.43 8.91
C ILE A 65 -7.27 -5.40 7.97
N TYR A 66 -8.57 -5.49 7.74
CA TYR A 66 -9.29 -4.50 6.92
C TYR A 66 -9.24 -3.11 7.56
N PHE A 67 -9.44 -3.02 8.87
CA PHE A 67 -9.32 -1.77 9.60
C PHE A 67 -7.90 -1.20 9.54
N ALA A 68 -6.89 -2.04 9.79
CA ALA A 68 -5.48 -1.63 9.70
C ALA A 68 -5.11 -1.14 8.29
N MET A 69 -5.61 -1.80 7.23
CA MET A 69 -5.38 -1.37 5.85
C MET A 69 -5.93 0.03 5.58
N VAL A 70 -7.21 0.24 5.89
CA VAL A 70 -7.87 1.53 5.64
C VAL A 70 -7.25 2.62 6.50
N PHE A 71 -7.00 2.35 7.78
CA PHE A 71 -6.39 3.31 8.70
C PHE A 71 -5.00 3.75 8.21
N ALA A 72 -4.13 2.81 7.82
CA ALA A 72 -2.79 3.16 7.36
C ALA A 72 -2.81 3.91 6.01
N LEU A 73 -3.73 3.57 5.10
CA LEU A 73 -3.94 4.34 3.86
C LEU A 73 -4.41 5.77 4.15
N LEU A 74 -5.31 5.96 5.12
CA LEU A 74 -5.76 7.29 5.54
C LEU A 74 -4.62 8.10 6.15
N VAL A 75 -3.86 7.52 7.07
CA VAL A 75 -2.67 8.15 7.67
C VAL A 75 -1.66 8.51 6.58
N GLU A 76 -1.43 7.62 5.63
CA GLU A 76 -0.51 7.87 4.52
C GLU A 76 -1.02 8.99 3.59
N ALA A 77 -2.33 9.06 3.33
CA ALA A 77 -2.92 10.16 2.57
C ALA A 77 -2.74 11.51 3.29
N LEU A 78 -2.90 11.55 4.62
CA LEU A 78 -2.62 12.74 5.43
C LEU A 78 -1.12 13.11 5.42
N ASN A 79 -0.24 12.11 5.57
CA ASN A 79 1.20 12.28 5.51
C ASN A 79 1.65 12.87 4.18
N MET A 80 1.14 12.35 3.06
CA MET A 80 1.40 12.88 1.73
C MET A 80 0.87 14.32 1.57
N ARG A 81 -0.30 14.64 2.12
CA ARG A 81 -0.86 16.00 2.09
C ARG A 81 -0.02 17.00 2.89
N MET A 82 0.51 16.58 4.05
CA MET A 82 1.37 17.40 4.90
C MET A 82 2.73 17.67 4.24
N ARG A 83 3.37 16.64 3.67
CA ARG A 83 4.65 16.76 2.97
C ARG A 83 4.61 17.76 1.80
N ARG A 84 3.48 17.84 1.10
CA ARG A 84 3.28 18.84 0.01
C ARG A 84 3.18 20.29 0.52
N ARG A 85 2.86 20.49 1.80
CA ARG A 85 2.69 21.82 2.43
C ARG A 85 3.92 22.31 3.17
N MET A 86 4.93 21.47 3.39
CA MET A 86 6.18 21.91 3.98
C MET A 86 6.97 22.74 2.96
N PRO A 87 7.24 24.03 3.23
CA PRO A 87 8.14 24.80 2.39
C PRO A 87 9.51 24.12 2.40
N LYS A 88 10.16 24.04 1.24
CA LYS A 88 11.58 23.66 1.18
C LYS A 88 12.30 24.71 2.02
N LEU A 89 12.80 24.34 3.20
CA LEU A 89 13.75 25.19 3.90
C LEU A 89 14.96 25.27 2.98
N ASP A 90 15.21 26.46 2.43
CA ASP A 90 16.46 26.73 1.74
C ASP A 90 17.60 26.41 2.73
N PRO A 91 18.62 25.64 2.30
CA PRO A 91 19.74 25.33 3.16
C PRO A 91 20.32 26.67 3.63
N ILE A 92 20.28 26.89 4.95
CA ILE A 92 20.88 28.06 5.58
C ILE A 92 22.36 28.01 5.20
N HIS A 93 22.75 28.83 4.23
CA HIS A 93 24.14 29.11 3.95
C HIS A 93 24.69 29.74 5.23
N LEU A 94 25.39 28.91 6.01
CA LEU A 94 26.30 29.40 7.03
C LEU A 94 27.35 30.20 6.25
N VAL A 95 27.14 31.52 6.17
CA VAL A 95 28.19 32.46 5.81
C VAL A 95 29.29 32.18 6.82
N GLU A 96 30.36 31.54 6.37
CA GLU A 96 31.61 31.47 7.11
C GLU A 96 31.90 32.91 7.55
N SER A 97 31.79 33.17 8.86
CA SER A 97 32.23 34.41 9.48
C SER A 97 33.75 34.41 9.47
N LYS A 98 34.31 34.51 8.27
CA LYS A 98 35.70 34.88 8.05
C LYS A 98 35.64 36.33 7.60
N GLN A 99 36.43 37.17 8.29
CA GLN A 99 36.66 38.59 8.03
C GLN A 99 35.68 39.54 8.76
N VAL A 100 35.90 39.76 10.06
CA VAL A 100 36.35 41.07 10.62
C VAL A 100 37.25 40.79 11.81
#